data_AF-A0A4W3JEK8-F1
#
_entry.id   AF-A0A4W3JEK8-F1
#
_cell.length_a   1.000
_cell.length_b   1.000
_cell.length_c   1.000
_cell.angle_alpha   90.00
_cell.angle_beta   90.00
_cell.angle_gamma   90.00
#
_symmetry.space_group_name_H-M   'P 1'
#
loop_
_entity.id
_entity.type
_entity.pdbx_description
1 polymer ?
#
loop_
_entity_poly.entity_id
_entity_poly.type
_entity_poly.pdbx_seq_one_letter_code
_entity_poly.pdbx_strand_id
1 'polypeptide(L)'
;MIDLPTVIKFLLFYAGDLANIFFLVTVGTGLYWLVFFKGQWVVSVLLPTPYQERQFVGCIASAFGLKILGFGNLTSMDSDSSLNRTAVNIVVPSSPTLRYGVASSVWLMIGLMQITFCTLFYERFVEDKIRQFVDLCSMSNISVFILSHKCFGYYIHGRSVHGHADTDMQEMNLNLKREAENLCGQRGLLPNTDIETFQIFITNRMRQHYDKIRESLLWKNGPTRPLINSGDAFEQNVRTYNNMNKFLSSFVDHSLRDLDYIVKDKLLLERIIGLELNEPTDMSIFYNDETYSFSDVLYYGNEGTLLIFDTLFFCIVDLVSQNFVFAAIMTYIQQEFFRTIRHAVARKNLAMKTLIDERFLL
;
A
#
# COMPACT_ATOMS: atom_id res chain seq x y z
N MET A 1 21.85 -50.61 -2.71
CA MET A 1 20.90 -49.69 -3.37
C MET A 1 20.61 -48.58 -2.38
N ILE A 2 20.59 -47.32 -2.81
CA ILE A 2 20.27 -46.21 -1.90
C ILE A 2 18.74 -46.18 -1.76
N ASP A 3 18.25 -46.28 -0.52
CA ASP A 3 16.82 -46.27 -0.25
C ASP A 3 16.23 -44.87 -0.50
N LEU A 4 15.07 -44.84 -1.17
CA LEU A 4 14.30 -43.63 -1.47
C LEU A 4 14.12 -42.69 -0.24
N PRO A 5 13.82 -43.18 0.98
CA PRO A 5 13.77 -42.32 2.17
C PRO A 5 15.08 -41.57 2.46
N THR A 6 16.23 -42.18 2.19
CA THR A 6 17.54 -41.55 2.40
C THR A 6 17.80 -40.44 1.38
N VAL A 7 17.35 -40.62 0.14
CA VAL A 7 17.41 -39.57 -0.91
C VAL A 7 16.50 -38.39 -0.57
N ILE A 8 15.29 -38.65 -0.09
CA ILE A 8 14.35 -37.59 0.31
C ILE A 8 14.91 -36.79 1.49
N LYS A 9 15.49 -37.46 2.50
CA LYS A 9 16.13 -36.77 3.64
C LYS A 9 17.36 -35.95 3.23
N PHE A 10 18.15 -36.45 2.28
CA PHE A 10 19.28 -35.70 1.72
C PHE A 10 18.83 -34.43 0.97
N LEU A 11 17.76 -34.53 0.17
CA LEU A 11 17.16 -33.37 -0.49
C LEU A 11 16.59 -32.36 0.51
N LEU A 12 15.94 -32.84 1.58
CA LEU A 12 15.44 -31.98 2.66
C LEU A 12 16.57 -31.27 3.42
N PHE A 13 17.72 -31.92 3.60
CA PHE A 13 18.90 -31.31 4.22
C PHE A 13 19.46 -30.17 3.34
N TYR A 14 19.63 -30.41 2.04
CA TYR A 14 20.07 -29.37 1.08
C TYR A 14 19.06 -28.22 0.94
N ALA A 15 17.76 -28.52 0.95
CA ALA A 15 16.72 -27.51 1.00
C ALA A 15 16.80 -26.66 2.28
N GLY A 16 17.27 -27.25 3.38
CA GLY A 16 17.56 -26.57 4.64
C GLY A 16 18.71 -25.57 4.58
N ASP A 17 19.83 -25.95 3.97
CA ASP A 17 20.95 -25.02 3.74
C ASP A 17 20.57 -23.88 2.79
N LEU A 18 19.78 -24.21 1.76
CA LEU A 18 19.21 -23.21 0.86
C LEU A 18 18.23 -22.27 1.59
N ALA A 19 17.43 -22.79 2.52
CA ALA A 19 16.52 -22.02 3.35
C ALA A 19 17.28 -21.06 4.29
N ASN A 20 18.42 -21.46 4.83
CA ASN A 20 19.28 -20.59 5.64
C ASN A 20 19.85 -19.42 4.81
N ILE A 21 20.25 -19.69 3.56
CA ILE A 21 20.71 -18.66 2.63
C ILE A 21 19.57 -17.70 2.29
N PHE A 22 18.39 -18.21 1.95
CA PHE A 22 17.21 -17.37 1.71
C PHE A 22 16.81 -16.56 2.93
N PHE A 23 16.87 -17.14 4.13
CA PHE A 23 16.61 -16.45 5.38
C PHE A 23 17.58 -15.27 5.58
N LEU A 24 18.88 -15.49 5.40
CA LEU A 24 19.89 -14.43 5.51
C LEU A 24 19.68 -13.32 4.47
N VAL A 25 19.40 -13.70 3.22
CA VAL A 25 19.13 -12.76 2.12
C VAL A 25 17.84 -11.97 2.38
N THR A 26 16.79 -12.62 2.87
CA THR A 26 15.49 -11.97 3.09
C THR A 26 15.51 -11.09 4.33
N VAL A 27 16.21 -11.49 5.40
CA VAL A 27 16.47 -10.62 6.56
C VAL A 27 17.37 -9.44 6.17
N GLY A 28 18.41 -9.67 5.37
CA GLY A 28 19.26 -8.61 4.82
C GLY A 28 18.50 -7.63 3.93
N THR A 29 17.61 -8.15 3.08
CA THR A 29 16.75 -7.37 2.19
C THR A 29 15.68 -6.62 2.99
N GLY A 30 15.11 -7.23 4.03
CA GLY A 30 14.17 -6.60 4.96
C GLY A 30 14.82 -5.50 5.79
N LEU A 31 16.06 -5.70 6.27
CA LEU A 31 16.86 -4.66 6.92
C LEU A 31 17.24 -3.54 5.95
N TYR A 32 17.66 -3.88 4.73
CA TYR A 32 17.93 -2.91 3.67
C TYR A 32 16.71 -2.05 3.38
N TRP A 33 15.54 -2.68 3.15
CA TRP A 33 14.28 -1.97 2.94
C TRP A 33 13.89 -1.16 4.17
N LEU A 34 14.06 -1.66 5.40
CA LEU A 34 13.74 -0.94 6.63
C LEU A 34 14.64 0.30 6.83
N VAL A 35 15.94 0.19 6.54
CA VAL A 35 16.90 1.31 6.57
C VAL A 35 16.61 2.31 5.45
N PHE A 36 16.33 1.82 4.23
CA PHE A 36 15.99 2.66 3.08
C PHE A 36 14.65 3.38 3.29
N PHE A 37 13.62 2.70 3.82
CA PHE A 37 12.33 3.29 4.18
C PHE A 37 12.47 4.35 5.28
N LYS A 38 13.32 4.11 6.30
CA LYS A 38 13.62 5.13 7.33
C LYS A 38 14.47 6.29 6.80
N GLY A 39 15.18 6.11 5.70
CA GLY A 39 15.95 7.14 5.00
C GLY A 39 15.16 7.98 3.99
N GLN A 40 13.87 7.67 3.76
CA GLN A 40 13.03 8.41 2.83
C GLN A 40 12.54 9.74 3.43
N TRP A 41 12.90 10.85 2.78
CA TRP A 41 12.41 12.20 3.10
C TRP A 41 10.93 12.43 2.74
N VAL A 42 10.31 11.50 1.99
CA VAL A 42 8.92 11.58 1.54
C VAL A 42 8.28 10.20 1.56
N VAL A 43 7.41 9.94 2.54
CA VAL A 43 6.54 8.76 2.54
C VAL A 43 5.30 9.07 1.70
N SER A 44 5.06 8.32 0.64
CA SER A 44 3.87 8.43 -0.22
C SER A 44 3.07 7.15 -0.07
N VAL A 45 2.23 7.05 0.98
CA VAL A 45 1.40 5.88 1.25
C VAL A 45 0.24 6.27 2.19
N LEU A 46 -1.01 5.93 1.81
CA LEU A 46 -2.24 6.17 2.58
C LEU A 46 -2.89 4.87 3.13
N LEU A 47 -3.58 5.04 4.27
CA LEU A 47 -4.41 4.18 5.16
C LEU A 47 -4.41 2.63 5.06
N PRO A 48 -4.49 1.89 6.20
CA PRO A 48 -4.87 0.46 6.19
C PRO A 48 -6.33 0.25 5.87
N THR A 49 -6.61 -0.90 5.27
CA THR A 49 -7.95 -1.47 5.21
C THR A 49 -8.24 -2.36 6.42
N PRO A 50 -9.52 -2.49 6.83
CA PRO A 50 -10.00 -3.46 7.85
C PRO A 50 -9.71 -4.94 7.51
N TYR A 51 -9.13 -5.19 6.33
CA TYR A 51 -8.64 -6.48 5.90
C TYR A 51 -7.52 -7.06 6.78
N GLN A 52 -6.68 -6.21 7.40
CA GLN A 52 -5.65 -6.65 8.35
C GLN A 52 -6.25 -7.32 9.61
N GLU A 53 -7.51 -7.01 9.96
CA GLU A 53 -8.22 -7.63 11.07
C GLU A 53 -8.70 -9.07 10.75
N ARG A 54 -8.77 -9.46 9.46
CA ARG A 54 -9.03 -10.86 9.06
C ARG A 54 -7.76 -11.72 9.04
N GLN A 55 -6.59 -11.12 8.76
CA GLN A 55 -5.29 -11.80 8.95
C GLN A 55 -5.10 -12.26 10.41
N PHE A 56 -5.61 -11.49 11.36
CA PHE A 56 -5.55 -11.76 12.81
C PHE A 56 -6.22 -13.08 13.23
N VAL A 57 -7.44 -13.36 12.75
CA VAL A 57 -8.13 -14.62 13.04
C VAL A 57 -7.40 -15.79 12.39
N GLY A 58 -6.87 -15.59 11.17
CA GLY A 58 -6.05 -16.59 10.47
C GLY A 58 -4.77 -16.94 11.22
N CYS A 59 -4.03 -15.97 11.73
CA CYS A 59 -2.76 -16.15 12.45
C CYS A 59 -2.94 -16.90 13.79
N ILE A 60 -3.97 -16.52 14.57
CA ILE A 60 -4.23 -17.17 15.86
C ILE A 60 -4.84 -18.56 15.65
N ALA A 61 -5.80 -18.71 14.72
CA ALA A 61 -6.40 -20.01 14.41
C ALA A 61 -5.40 -20.99 13.79
N SER A 62 -4.44 -20.50 13.00
CA SER A 62 -3.39 -21.33 12.41
C SER A 62 -2.33 -21.75 13.42
N ALA A 63 -1.87 -20.86 14.30
CA ALA A 63 -0.94 -21.21 15.37
C ALA A 63 -1.58 -22.19 16.38
N PHE A 64 -2.87 -22.01 16.70
CA PHE A 64 -3.63 -22.98 17.47
C PHE A 64 -3.83 -24.29 16.70
N GLY A 65 -4.15 -24.23 15.40
CA GLY A 65 -4.29 -25.39 14.52
C GLY A 65 -3.00 -26.20 14.43
N LEU A 66 -1.85 -25.57 14.23
CA LEU A 66 -0.52 -26.18 14.23
C LEU A 66 -0.21 -26.89 15.55
N LYS A 67 -0.61 -26.30 16.67
CA LYS A 67 -0.44 -26.88 18.01
C LYS A 67 -1.41 -28.02 18.29
N ILE A 68 -2.66 -27.91 17.86
CA ILE A 68 -3.72 -28.92 18.08
C ILE A 68 -3.53 -30.13 17.16
N LEU A 69 -3.16 -29.90 15.89
CA LEU A 69 -2.91 -30.94 14.90
C LEU A 69 -1.57 -31.64 15.12
N GLY A 70 -0.71 -31.15 16.02
CA GLY A 70 0.55 -31.82 16.37
C GLY A 70 1.64 -31.68 15.31
N PHE A 71 1.60 -30.66 14.45
CA PHE A 71 2.64 -30.41 13.44
C PHE A 71 4.03 -30.20 14.05
N GLY A 72 4.11 -29.80 15.33
CA GLY A 72 5.37 -29.80 16.08
C GLY A 72 6.05 -31.18 16.14
N ASN A 73 5.29 -32.27 16.06
CA ASN A 73 5.82 -33.64 16.07
C ASN A 73 6.59 -33.98 14.78
N LEU A 74 6.21 -33.37 13.64
CA LEU A 74 6.92 -33.50 12.35
C LEU A 74 8.30 -32.83 12.35
N THR A 75 8.61 -32.01 13.36
CA THR A 75 9.93 -31.36 13.49
C THR A 75 10.99 -32.26 14.12
N SER A 76 10.58 -33.43 14.61
CA SER A 76 11.47 -34.43 15.22
C SER A 76 12.30 -35.13 14.15
N MET A 77 13.55 -35.49 14.45
CA MET A 77 14.44 -36.23 13.53
C MET A 77 14.03 -37.70 13.27
N ASP A 78 12.81 -38.08 13.60
CA ASP A 78 12.32 -39.45 13.50
C ASP A 78 12.01 -39.84 12.03
N SER A 79 12.01 -41.14 11.73
CA SER A 79 11.55 -41.68 10.45
C SER A 79 10.04 -41.72 10.32
N ASP A 80 9.31 -41.68 11.44
CA ASP A 80 7.86 -41.71 11.45
C ASP A 80 7.27 -40.31 11.34
N SER A 81 6.47 -40.05 10.29
CA SER A 81 5.80 -38.77 10.04
C SER A 81 4.42 -38.68 10.71
N SER A 82 4.24 -39.41 11.81
CA SER A 82 2.96 -39.49 12.52
C SER A 82 2.67 -38.20 13.30
N LEU A 83 1.45 -37.69 13.17
CA LEU A 83 0.97 -36.50 13.91
C LEU A 83 0.76 -36.82 15.41
N ASN A 84 0.61 -38.10 15.77
CA ASN A 84 0.42 -38.58 17.12
C ASN A 84 1.72 -39.15 17.70
N ARG A 85 2.17 -38.58 18.83
CA ARG A 85 3.38 -39.05 19.53
C ARG A 85 3.09 -40.30 20.36
N THR A 86 3.79 -41.39 20.08
CA THR A 86 3.89 -42.55 20.96
C THR A 86 5.06 -42.36 21.95
N ALA A 87 5.00 -43.00 23.12
CA ALA A 87 5.95 -42.78 24.24
C ALA A 87 7.43 -43.06 23.88
N VAL A 88 7.70 -43.77 22.79
CA VAL A 88 9.04 -44.08 22.29
C VAL A 88 9.68 -42.87 21.56
N ASN A 89 8.87 -42.00 20.95
CA ASN A 89 9.32 -40.86 20.12
C ASN A 89 9.64 -39.59 20.96
N ILE A 90 9.75 -39.73 22.29
CA ILE A 90 10.01 -38.63 23.23
C ILE A 90 11.51 -38.28 23.29
N VAL A 91 12.40 -39.20 22.91
CA VAL A 91 13.87 -39.05 23.07
C VAL A 91 14.54 -38.45 21.83
N VAL A 92 13.84 -38.30 20.72
CA VAL A 92 14.44 -37.80 19.46
C VAL A 92 14.49 -36.26 19.48
N PRO A 93 15.69 -35.65 19.36
CA PRO A 93 15.81 -34.19 19.33
C PRO A 93 15.17 -33.60 18.07
N SER A 94 14.57 -32.42 18.22
CA SER A 94 14.03 -31.64 17.09
C SER A 94 15.17 -31.02 16.29
N SER A 95 15.06 -31.01 14.97
CA SER A 95 16.03 -30.31 14.12
C SER A 95 15.55 -28.88 13.82
N PRO A 96 16.37 -27.85 14.06
CA PRO A 96 15.98 -26.46 13.86
C PRO A 96 15.64 -26.16 12.39
N THR A 97 16.33 -26.82 11.46
CA THR A 97 16.12 -26.69 10.02
C THR A 97 14.76 -27.23 9.57
N LEU A 98 14.35 -28.41 10.05
CA LEU A 98 13.04 -28.99 9.74
C LEU A 98 11.92 -28.20 10.40
N ARG A 99 12.15 -27.70 11.62
CA ARG A 99 11.24 -26.80 12.32
C ARG A 99 10.98 -25.52 11.53
N TYR A 100 12.03 -24.87 11.04
CA TYR A 100 11.93 -23.70 10.16
C TYR A 100 11.17 -24.03 8.87
N GLY A 101 11.49 -25.16 8.21
CA GLY A 101 10.84 -25.57 6.97
C GLY A 101 9.33 -25.81 7.14
N VAL A 102 8.92 -26.53 8.19
CA VAL A 102 7.50 -26.76 8.48
C VAL A 102 6.81 -25.44 8.84
N ALA A 103 7.40 -24.62 9.71
CA ALA A 103 6.82 -23.34 10.12
C ALA A 103 6.60 -22.38 8.94
N SER A 104 7.64 -22.15 8.12
CA SER A 104 7.56 -21.26 6.96
C SER A 104 6.59 -21.78 5.89
N SER A 105 6.59 -23.10 5.62
CA SER A 105 5.67 -23.71 4.64
C SER A 105 4.20 -23.51 5.02
N VAL A 106 3.85 -23.72 6.29
CA VAL A 106 2.46 -23.58 6.74
C VAL A 106 2.05 -22.11 6.74
N TRP A 107 2.92 -21.21 7.20
CA TRP A 107 2.65 -19.77 7.19
C TRP A 107 2.46 -19.21 5.78
N LEU A 108 3.32 -19.60 4.83
CA LEU A 108 3.20 -19.21 3.43
C LEU A 108 1.94 -19.79 2.77
N MET A 109 1.59 -21.06 3.03
CA MET A 109 0.38 -21.66 2.48
C MET A 109 -0.89 -20.93 2.94
N ILE A 110 -0.93 -20.53 4.21
CA ILE A 110 -2.06 -19.80 4.76
C ILE A 110 -2.13 -18.38 4.18
N GLY A 111 -0.98 -17.69 4.10
CA GLY A 111 -0.89 -16.39 3.46
C GLY A 111 -1.32 -16.42 1.99
N LEU A 112 -0.87 -17.41 1.22
CA LEU A 112 -1.25 -17.59 -0.18
C LEU A 112 -2.74 -17.89 -0.35
N MET A 113 -3.30 -18.78 0.48
CA MET A 113 -4.73 -19.07 0.48
C MET A 113 -5.55 -17.81 0.77
N GLN A 114 -5.10 -17.01 1.73
CA GLN A 114 -5.74 -15.76 2.08
C GLN A 114 -5.64 -14.72 0.95
N ILE A 115 -4.47 -14.49 0.36
CA ILE A 115 -4.29 -13.58 -0.77
C ILE A 115 -5.19 -14.01 -1.93
N THR A 116 -5.18 -15.31 -2.27
CA THR A 116 -6.02 -15.87 -3.33
C THR A 116 -7.50 -15.65 -3.05
N PHE A 117 -7.96 -15.91 -1.81
CA PHE A 117 -9.35 -15.67 -1.43
C PHE A 117 -9.74 -14.19 -1.59
N CYS A 118 -8.87 -13.29 -1.18
CA CYS A 118 -9.22 -11.87 -1.14
C CYS A 118 -9.17 -11.24 -2.51
N THR A 119 -8.13 -11.53 -3.29
CA THR A 119 -8.02 -11.03 -4.67
C THR A 119 -9.08 -11.65 -5.59
N LEU A 120 -9.34 -12.96 -5.51
CA LEU A 120 -10.30 -13.60 -6.42
C LEU A 120 -11.76 -13.41 -6.03
N PHE A 121 -12.06 -13.41 -4.72
CA PHE A 121 -13.43 -13.39 -4.24
C PHE A 121 -13.82 -12.08 -3.55
N TYR A 122 -13.04 -11.61 -2.58
CA TYR A 122 -13.43 -10.44 -1.79
C TYR A 122 -13.43 -9.16 -2.61
N GLU A 123 -12.32 -8.86 -3.28
CA GLU A 123 -12.17 -7.64 -4.08
C GLU A 123 -13.08 -7.66 -5.31
N ARG A 124 -13.28 -8.83 -5.91
CA ARG A 124 -14.09 -8.98 -7.13
C ARG A 124 -15.59 -8.92 -6.89
N PHE A 125 -16.09 -9.47 -5.77
CA PHE A 125 -17.54 -9.61 -5.54
C PHE A 125 -18.08 -8.76 -4.39
N VAL A 126 -17.23 -8.32 -3.45
CA VAL A 126 -17.69 -7.60 -2.26
C VAL A 126 -17.32 -6.12 -2.35
N GLU A 127 -16.03 -5.81 -2.56
CA GLU A 127 -15.56 -4.45 -2.33
C GLU A 127 -14.32 -4.07 -3.14
N ASP A 128 -14.48 -3.11 -4.05
CA ASP A 128 -13.37 -2.45 -4.75
C ASP A 128 -13.09 -1.08 -4.10
N LYS A 129 -12.10 -1.04 -3.20
CA LYS A 129 -11.73 0.16 -2.45
C LYS A 129 -11.12 1.25 -3.33
N ILE A 130 -10.42 0.87 -4.40
CA ILE A 130 -9.74 1.82 -5.28
C ILE A 130 -10.78 2.59 -6.10
N ARG A 131 -11.75 1.86 -6.67
CA ARG A 131 -12.87 2.48 -7.39
C ARG A 131 -13.76 3.32 -6.47
N GLN A 132 -14.10 2.80 -5.28
CA GLN A 132 -14.87 3.56 -4.28
C GLN A 132 -14.18 4.88 -3.89
N PHE A 133 -12.85 4.90 -3.85
CA PHE A 133 -12.10 6.12 -3.56
C PHE A 133 -12.23 7.16 -4.68
N VAL A 134 -12.18 6.72 -5.96
CA VAL A 134 -12.41 7.61 -7.11
C VAL A 134 -13.85 8.13 -7.12
N ASP A 135 -14.83 7.26 -6.89
CA ASP A 135 -16.25 7.65 -6.76
C ASP A 135 -16.47 8.65 -5.62
N LEU A 136 -15.80 8.46 -4.47
CA LEU A 136 -15.87 9.40 -3.36
C LEU A 136 -15.30 10.77 -3.72
N CYS A 137 -14.21 10.80 -4.51
CA CYS A 137 -13.60 12.05 -4.98
C CYS A 137 -14.58 12.84 -5.87
N SER A 138 -15.23 12.18 -6.84
CA SER A 138 -16.20 12.84 -7.73
C SER A 138 -17.49 13.24 -7.02
N MET A 139 -18.01 12.40 -6.11
CA MET A 139 -19.16 12.74 -5.27
C MET A 139 -18.89 13.92 -4.33
N SER A 140 -17.66 14.01 -3.79
CA SER A 140 -17.27 15.07 -2.85
C SER A 140 -16.76 16.34 -3.56
N ASN A 141 -16.71 16.36 -4.90
CA ASN A 141 -16.14 17.45 -5.70
C ASN A 141 -14.67 17.76 -5.36
N ILE A 142 -13.85 16.74 -5.07
CA ILE A 142 -12.44 16.87 -4.69
C ILE A 142 -11.57 16.18 -5.75
N SER A 143 -10.70 16.94 -6.41
CA SER A 143 -9.67 16.37 -7.29
C SER A 143 -8.38 16.12 -6.52
N VAL A 144 -7.71 15.00 -6.80
CA VAL A 144 -6.49 14.60 -6.10
C VAL A 144 -5.31 14.66 -7.08
N PHE A 145 -4.29 15.44 -6.72
CA PHE A 145 -3.06 15.57 -7.50
C PHE A 145 -1.88 14.98 -6.72
N ILE A 146 -1.30 13.90 -7.23
CA ILE A 146 -0.27 13.11 -6.56
C ILE A 146 1.01 13.18 -7.38
N LEU A 147 2.13 13.54 -6.75
CA LEU A 147 3.45 13.46 -7.37
C LEU A 147 4.27 12.36 -6.65
N SER A 148 4.52 11.27 -7.37
CA SER A 148 5.39 10.17 -6.91
C SER A 148 6.86 10.53 -7.08
N HIS A 149 7.20 11.19 -8.19
CA HIS A 149 8.53 11.70 -8.49
C HIS A 149 8.50 13.21 -8.75
N LYS A 150 9.62 13.78 -9.19
CA LYS A 150 9.74 15.23 -9.41
C LYS A 150 8.75 15.74 -10.46
N CYS A 151 8.63 15.05 -11.59
CA CYS A 151 7.76 15.49 -12.69
C CYS A 151 6.74 14.42 -13.10
N PHE A 152 6.66 13.32 -12.34
CA PHE A 152 5.76 12.21 -12.61
C PHE A 152 4.86 11.94 -11.41
N GLY A 153 3.62 11.58 -11.69
CA GLY A 153 2.68 11.07 -10.70
C GLY A 153 1.32 10.77 -11.30
N TYR A 154 0.27 11.03 -10.53
CA TYR A 154 -1.10 10.65 -10.85
C TYR A 154 -2.07 11.78 -10.57
N TYR A 155 -3.12 11.86 -11.35
CA TYR A 155 -4.22 12.80 -11.17
C TYR A 155 -5.55 12.06 -11.17
N ILE A 156 -6.35 12.33 -10.16
CA ILE A 156 -7.73 11.84 -10.05
C ILE A 156 -8.63 13.06 -10.21
N HIS A 157 -9.38 13.07 -11.30
CA HIS A 157 -10.39 14.07 -11.57
C HIS A 157 -11.62 13.75 -10.74
N GLY A 158 -11.97 14.67 -9.84
CA GLY A 158 -13.12 14.51 -8.96
C GLY A 158 -14.06 15.71 -9.04
N ARG A 159 -14.24 16.31 -10.22
CA ARG A 159 -15.21 17.40 -10.37
C ARG A 159 -16.61 16.81 -10.48
N SER A 160 -17.51 17.19 -9.57
CA SER A 160 -18.89 16.70 -9.61
C SER A 160 -19.63 17.25 -10.84
N VAL A 161 -20.35 16.37 -11.54
CA VAL A 161 -21.19 16.73 -12.71
C VAL A 161 -22.42 17.56 -12.31
N HIS A 162 -22.79 17.53 -11.03
CA HIS A 162 -23.97 18.21 -10.49
C HIS A 162 -23.67 19.63 -9.97
N GLY A 163 -22.42 20.09 -10.11
CA GLY A 163 -21.98 21.45 -9.73
C GLY A 163 -21.91 21.72 -8.22
N HIS A 164 -22.52 20.86 -7.40
CA HIS A 164 -22.55 20.92 -5.94
C HIS A 164 -22.45 19.49 -5.38
N ALA A 165 -21.74 19.32 -4.27
CA ALA A 165 -21.52 18.02 -3.61
C ALA A 165 -22.20 17.92 -2.23
N ASP A 166 -22.41 19.06 -1.54
CA ASP A 166 -23.03 19.12 -0.22
C ASP A 166 -24.56 19.15 -0.33
N THR A 167 -25.17 17.99 -0.64
CA THR A 167 -26.61 17.87 -0.85
C THR A 167 -27.28 16.93 0.14
N ASP A 168 -28.59 17.10 0.37
CA ASP A 168 -29.37 16.17 1.19
C ASP A 168 -29.44 14.76 0.55
N MET A 169 -29.71 13.73 1.35
CA MET A 169 -29.80 12.33 0.89
C MET A 169 -30.80 12.16 -0.26
N GLN A 170 -31.90 12.91 -0.24
CA GLN A 170 -32.90 12.87 -1.30
C GLN A 170 -32.36 13.39 -2.64
N GLU A 171 -31.64 14.50 -2.60
CA GLU A 171 -31.02 15.12 -3.78
C GLU A 171 -29.86 14.27 -4.30
N MET A 172 -29.04 13.71 -3.41
CA MET A 172 -28.00 12.75 -3.79
C MET A 172 -28.56 11.54 -4.53
N ASN A 173 -29.66 10.95 -4.04
CA ASN A 173 -30.30 9.82 -4.71
C ASN A 173 -30.91 10.20 -6.07
N LEU A 174 -31.45 11.42 -6.20
CA LEU A 174 -31.96 11.94 -7.46
C LEU A 174 -30.83 12.16 -8.48
N ASN A 175 -29.70 12.68 -8.03
CA ASN A 175 -28.49 12.85 -8.83
C ASN A 175 -27.96 11.50 -9.34
N LEU A 176 -27.84 10.50 -8.46
CA LEU A 176 -27.46 9.13 -8.83
C LEU A 176 -28.42 8.51 -9.86
N LYS A 177 -29.73 8.74 -9.73
CA LYS A 177 -30.71 8.29 -10.74
C LYS A 177 -30.50 8.96 -12.09
N ARG A 178 -30.24 10.27 -12.10
CA ARG A 178 -29.96 11.01 -13.35
C ARG A 178 -28.68 10.53 -14.02
N GLU A 179 -27.64 10.20 -13.26
CA GLU A 179 -26.44 9.57 -13.80
C GLU A 179 -26.73 8.18 -14.38
N ALA A 180 -27.48 7.33 -13.67
CA ALA A 180 -27.87 6.00 -14.14
C ALA A 180 -28.72 6.05 -15.43
N GLU A 181 -29.55 7.09 -15.58
CA GLU A 181 -30.36 7.35 -16.77
C GLU A 181 -29.61 8.13 -17.87
N ASN A 182 -28.32 8.43 -17.69
CA ASN A 182 -27.49 9.26 -18.59
C ASN A 182 -28.10 10.64 -18.91
N LEU A 183 -28.81 11.24 -17.95
CA LEU A 183 -29.43 12.56 -18.05
C LEU A 183 -28.48 13.70 -17.63
N CYS A 184 -27.21 13.39 -17.38
CA CYS A 184 -26.17 14.32 -16.94
C CYS A 184 -24.89 14.14 -17.79
N GLY A 185 -23.97 15.11 -17.71
CA GLY A 185 -22.65 14.97 -18.32
C GLY A 185 -21.88 13.79 -17.73
N GLN A 186 -20.92 13.26 -18.48
CA GLN A 186 -20.02 12.22 -17.98
C GLN A 186 -18.98 12.82 -17.02
N ARG A 187 -18.44 11.99 -16.12
CA ARG A 187 -17.55 12.42 -15.03
C ARG A 187 -16.10 12.64 -15.45
N GLY A 188 -15.71 12.27 -16.67
CA GLY A 188 -14.31 12.36 -17.10
C GLY A 188 -13.83 13.79 -17.30
N LEU A 189 -12.49 13.94 -17.33
CA LEU A 189 -11.84 15.24 -17.48
C LEU A 189 -12.15 15.92 -18.82
N LEU A 190 -12.23 15.14 -19.89
CA LEU A 190 -12.61 15.62 -21.22
C LEU A 190 -14.12 15.49 -21.43
N PRO A 191 -14.75 16.42 -22.19
CA PRO A 191 -16.17 16.34 -22.47
C PRO A 191 -16.52 15.03 -23.19
N ASN A 192 -17.57 14.35 -22.71
CA ASN A 192 -18.02 13.04 -23.21
C ASN A 192 -17.01 11.90 -23.01
N THR A 193 -16.20 11.97 -21.95
CA THR A 193 -15.40 10.84 -21.47
C THR A 193 -15.81 10.48 -20.05
N ASP A 194 -15.63 9.20 -19.68
CA ASP A 194 -15.86 8.66 -18.34
C ASP A 194 -14.56 8.40 -17.56
N ILE A 195 -13.41 8.70 -18.18
CA ILE A 195 -12.09 8.48 -17.59
C ILE A 195 -11.80 9.58 -16.56
N GLU A 196 -11.76 9.19 -15.29
CA GLU A 196 -11.48 10.07 -14.15
C GLU A 196 -10.00 10.02 -13.72
N THR A 197 -9.27 8.97 -14.06
CA THR A 197 -7.89 8.74 -13.58
C THR A 197 -6.84 8.86 -14.67
N PHE A 198 -5.72 9.50 -14.32
CA PHE A 198 -4.66 9.84 -15.25
C PHE A 198 -3.28 9.63 -14.64
N GLN A 199 -2.34 9.16 -15.44
CA GLN A 199 -0.92 9.28 -15.12
C GLN A 199 -0.39 10.58 -15.71
N ILE A 200 0.31 11.38 -14.90
CA ILE A 200 0.71 12.72 -15.30
C ILE A 200 2.23 12.85 -15.40
N PHE A 201 2.65 13.49 -16.48
CA PHE A 201 4.00 13.95 -16.72
C PHE A 201 3.98 15.46 -16.89
N ILE A 202 4.42 16.18 -15.86
CA ILE A 202 4.41 17.64 -15.85
C ILE A 202 5.72 18.22 -16.36
N THR A 203 5.65 19.40 -16.98
CA THR A 203 6.87 20.12 -17.38
C THR A 203 7.66 20.61 -16.17
N ASN A 204 8.97 20.79 -16.34
CA ASN A 204 9.83 21.37 -15.31
C ASN A 204 9.37 22.77 -14.88
N ARG A 205 8.75 23.55 -15.79
CA ARG A 205 8.20 24.87 -15.48
C ARG A 205 7.03 24.77 -14.51
N MET A 206 6.04 23.91 -14.80
CA MET A 206 4.90 23.67 -13.92
C MET A 206 5.39 23.22 -12.53
N ARG A 207 6.37 22.31 -12.51
CA ARG A 207 6.98 21.82 -11.27
C ARG A 207 7.64 22.93 -10.46
N GLN A 208 8.38 23.85 -11.09
CA GLN A 208 9.00 24.98 -10.40
C GLN A 208 7.96 25.92 -9.78
N HIS A 209 6.83 26.15 -10.46
CA HIS A 209 5.73 26.94 -9.90
C HIS A 209 5.10 26.24 -8.68
N TYR A 210 4.86 24.94 -8.77
CA TYR A 210 4.39 24.13 -7.64
C TYR A 210 5.35 24.19 -6.45
N ASP A 211 6.65 23.96 -6.70
CA ASP A 211 7.67 24.00 -5.66
C ASP A 211 7.78 25.40 -5.03
N LYS A 212 7.69 26.48 -5.81
CA LYS A 212 7.72 27.86 -5.29
C LYS A 212 6.57 28.16 -4.33
N ILE A 213 5.36 27.69 -4.63
CA ILE A 213 4.20 27.85 -3.73
C ILE A 213 4.44 27.04 -2.45
N ARG A 214 4.95 25.81 -2.58
CA ARG A 214 5.23 24.93 -1.45
C ARG A 214 6.40 25.38 -0.57
N GLU A 215 7.49 25.86 -1.15
CA GLU A 215 8.68 26.35 -0.44
C GLU A 215 8.38 27.58 0.39
N SER A 216 7.41 28.40 -0.02
CA SER A 216 6.93 29.53 0.78
C SER A 216 6.43 29.12 2.18
N LEU A 217 6.05 27.84 2.37
CA LEU A 217 5.74 27.23 3.66
C LEU A 217 7.00 26.68 4.37
N LEU A 218 7.85 25.96 3.64
CA LEU A 218 9.00 25.25 4.22
C LEU A 218 10.12 26.19 4.68
N TRP A 219 10.38 27.28 3.95
CA TRP A 219 11.46 28.22 4.28
C TRP A 219 11.26 28.94 5.62
N LYS A 220 10.04 28.96 6.16
CA LYS A 220 9.73 29.63 7.42
C LYS A 220 9.75 28.71 8.65
N ASN A 221 9.93 27.40 8.45
CA ASN A 221 10.12 26.40 9.51
C ASN A 221 11.61 26.11 9.81
N GLY A 222 12.53 26.93 9.30
CA GLY A 222 13.97 26.79 9.52
C GLY A 222 14.42 27.13 10.96
N PRO A 223 15.67 26.77 11.35
CA PRO A 223 16.11 26.76 12.76
C PRO A 223 16.25 28.15 13.43
N THR A 224 16.10 29.24 12.68
CA THR A 224 16.41 30.60 13.13
C THR A 224 15.17 31.48 13.35
N ARG A 225 14.45 31.24 14.47
CA ARG A 225 13.55 32.15 15.25
C ARG A 225 12.29 32.71 14.53
N PRO A 226 11.31 33.34 15.23
CA PRO A 226 10.94 33.40 16.67
C PRO A 226 9.62 32.62 16.95
N LEU A 227 9.08 32.68 18.18
CA LEU A 227 7.73 32.17 18.48
C LEU A 227 6.70 32.84 17.53
N ILE A 228 6.30 32.15 16.47
CA ILE A 228 5.15 32.55 15.66
C ILE A 228 3.91 32.22 16.51
N ASN A 229 3.04 33.20 16.71
CA ASN A 229 1.74 32.95 17.33
C ASN A 229 1.00 31.91 16.50
N SER A 230 0.46 30.87 17.14
CA SER A 230 -0.20 29.76 16.44
C SER A 230 -1.33 30.21 15.49
N GLY A 231 -1.93 31.38 15.74
CA GLY A 231 -2.92 32.01 14.85
C GLY A 231 -2.36 32.48 13.51
N ASP A 232 -1.18 33.12 13.50
CA ASP A 232 -0.56 33.63 12.27
C ASP A 232 -0.06 32.49 11.37
N ALA A 233 0.40 31.39 11.99
CA ALA A 233 0.78 30.17 11.27
C ALA A 233 -0.41 29.49 10.59
N PHE A 234 -1.57 29.42 11.28
CA PHE A 234 -2.79 28.85 10.71
C PHE A 234 -3.31 29.67 9.53
N GLU A 235 -3.38 31.00 9.67
CA GLU A 235 -3.84 31.88 8.60
C GLU A 235 -2.94 31.80 7.36
N GLN A 236 -1.62 31.69 7.56
CA GLN A 236 -0.67 31.50 6.47
C GLN A 236 -0.82 30.15 5.76
N ASN A 237 -1.10 29.07 6.50
CA ASN A 237 -1.38 27.75 5.92
C ASN A 237 -2.64 27.81 5.04
N VAL A 238 -3.70 28.45 5.52
CA VAL A 238 -4.95 28.64 4.76
C VAL A 238 -4.73 29.45 3.49
N ARG A 239 -3.95 30.55 3.56
CA ARG A 239 -3.60 31.35 2.38
C ARG A 239 -2.83 30.52 1.34
N THR A 240 -1.89 29.70 1.78
CA THR A 240 -1.09 28.89 0.87
C THR A 240 -1.91 27.76 0.25
N TYR A 241 -2.77 27.11 1.04
CA TYR A 241 -3.75 26.15 0.55
C TYR A 241 -4.63 26.76 -0.56
N ASN A 242 -5.19 27.95 -0.32
CA ASN A 242 -6.02 28.64 -1.31
C ASN A 242 -5.23 29.01 -2.58
N ASN A 243 -3.96 29.44 -2.44
CA ASN A 243 -3.11 29.74 -3.59
C ASN A 243 -2.77 28.48 -4.39
N MET A 244 -2.49 27.37 -3.71
CA MET A 244 -2.22 26.08 -4.37
C MET A 244 -3.46 25.57 -5.11
N ASN A 245 -4.64 25.61 -4.48
CA ASN A 245 -5.88 25.22 -5.12
C ASN A 245 -6.19 26.08 -6.34
N LYS A 246 -6.07 27.41 -6.24
CA LYS A 246 -6.24 28.29 -7.40
C LYS A 246 -5.27 27.96 -8.53
N PHE A 247 -3.99 27.74 -8.22
CA PHE A 247 -2.99 27.37 -9.21
C PHE A 247 -3.32 26.04 -9.91
N LEU A 248 -3.64 24.98 -9.15
CA LEU A 248 -3.97 23.67 -9.70
C LEU A 248 -5.29 23.68 -10.47
N SER A 249 -6.33 24.36 -9.98
CA SER A 249 -7.58 24.56 -10.72
C SER A 249 -7.34 25.30 -12.03
N SER A 250 -6.59 26.40 -12.00
CA SER A 250 -6.22 27.16 -13.20
C SER A 250 -5.40 26.34 -14.20
N PHE A 251 -4.54 25.44 -13.72
CA PHE A 251 -3.77 24.52 -14.57
C PHE A 251 -4.68 23.48 -15.23
N VAL A 252 -5.58 22.84 -14.47
CA VAL A 252 -6.51 21.82 -14.99
C VAL A 252 -7.54 22.42 -15.96
N ASP A 253 -8.00 23.66 -15.72
CA ASP A 253 -8.96 24.38 -16.57
C ASP A 253 -8.32 25.00 -17.84
N HIS A 254 -7.09 24.63 -18.21
CA HIS A 254 -6.35 25.18 -19.38
C HIS A 254 -6.20 26.71 -19.38
N SER A 255 -6.31 27.37 -18.21
CA SER A 255 -6.27 28.84 -18.14
C SER A 255 -4.85 29.41 -18.22
N LEU A 256 -3.84 28.57 -17.95
CA LEU A 256 -2.42 28.91 -17.96
C LEU A 256 -1.77 28.42 -19.26
N ARG A 257 -1.88 29.20 -20.34
CA ARG A 257 -1.36 28.83 -21.68
C ARG A 257 0.12 28.42 -21.71
N ASP A 258 0.94 28.99 -20.84
CA ASP A 258 2.37 28.70 -20.77
C ASP A 258 2.69 27.37 -20.06
N LEU A 259 1.72 26.81 -19.34
CA LEU A 259 1.83 25.59 -18.55
C LEU A 259 0.83 24.53 -19.01
N ASP A 260 0.41 24.59 -20.27
CA ASP A 260 -0.71 23.79 -20.74
C ASP A 260 -0.41 22.28 -20.80
N TYR A 261 -1.45 21.46 -20.92
CA TYR A 261 -1.34 20.00 -20.99
C TYR A 261 -2.21 19.36 -22.07
N ILE A 262 -1.75 18.21 -22.54
CA ILE A 262 -2.48 17.35 -23.48
C ILE A 262 -2.89 16.05 -22.81
N VAL A 263 -4.10 15.58 -23.15
CA VAL A 263 -4.58 14.25 -22.76
C VAL A 263 -4.34 13.30 -23.93
N LYS A 264 -3.71 12.15 -23.68
CA LYS A 264 -3.42 11.14 -24.71
C LYS A 264 -3.45 9.73 -24.14
N ASP A 265 -3.59 8.74 -25.01
CA ASP A 265 -3.44 7.34 -24.62
C ASP A 265 -1.98 6.89 -24.65
N LYS A 266 -1.65 5.89 -23.83
CA LYS A 266 -0.36 5.19 -23.91
C LYS A 266 -0.31 4.32 -25.15
N LEU A 267 0.84 4.31 -25.82
CA LEU A 267 1.09 3.34 -26.90
C LEU A 267 1.11 1.92 -26.34
N LEU A 268 0.78 0.92 -27.15
CA LEU A 268 0.78 -0.49 -26.72
C LEU A 268 2.14 -0.92 -26.13
N LEU A 269 3.23 -0.46 -26.73
CA LEU A 269 4.58 -0.75 -26.26
C LEU A 269 4.88 -0.07 -24.91
N GLU A 270 4.46 1.18 -24.73
CA GLU A 270 4.59 1.91 -23.46
C GLU A 270 3.79 1.22 -22.35
N ARG A 271 2.60 0.70 -22.68
CA ARG A 271 1.74 -0.05 -21.75
C ARG A 271 2.34 -1.39 -21.33
N ILE A 272 2.97 -2.12 -22.25
CA ILE A 272 3.61 -3.42 -21.95
C ILE A 272 4.88 -3.23 -21.12
N ILE A 273 5.71 -2.24 -21.47
CA ILE A 273 7.00 -2.00 -20.82
C ILE A 273 6.80 -1.26 -19.47
N GLY A 274 5.69 -0.54 -19.31
CA GLY A 274 5.45 0.30 -18.14
C GLY A 274 6.38 1.52 -18.09
N LEU A 275 6.83 1.98 -19.25
CA LEU A 275 7.70 3.14 -19.40
C LEU A 275 7.08 4.15 -20.37
N GLU A 276 7.17 5.42 -20.02
CA GLU A 276 6.78 6.52 -20.89
C GLU A 276 7.96 6.95 -21.74
N LEU A 277 7.83 6.82 -23.06
CA LEU A 277 8.94 7.08 -23.98
C LEU A 277 9.04 8.56 -24.36
N ASN A 278 8.03 9.36 -24.01
CA ASN A 278 7.94 10.77 -24.35
C ASN A 278 8.21 11.67 -23.13
N GLU A 279 9.33 12.40 -23.15
CA GLU A 279 9.59 13.45 -22.18
C GLU A 279 8.76 14.71 -22.49
N PRO A 280 8.06 15.30 -21.50
CA PRO A 280 7.29 16.53 -21.69
C PRO A 280 8.24 17.74 -21.80
N THR A 281 8.66 18.07 -23.02
CA THR A 281 9.54 19.23 -23.29
C THR A 281 8.76 20.54 -23.31
N ASP A 282 7.64 20.58 -24.04
CA ASP A 282 6.87 21.81 -24.26
C ASP A 282 5.57 21.87 -23.44
N MET A 283 4.83 20.76 -23.38
CA MET A 283 3.55 20.66 -22.67
C MET A 283 3.51 19.47 -21.72
N SER A 284 2.72 19.60 -20.65
CA SER A 284 2.49 18.49 -19.73
C SER A 284 1.59 17.44 -20.40
N ILE A 285 1.68 16.19 -19.97
CA ILE A 285 0.99 15.07 -20.61
C ILE A 285 0.20 14.32 -19.56
N PHE A 286 -1.08 14.09 -19.85
CA PHE A 286 -2.01 13.31 -19.05
C PHE A 286 -2.32 12.05 -19.84
N TYR A 287 -1.86 10.91 -19.34
CA TYR A 287 -2.15 9.62 -19.92
C TYR A 287 -3.43 9.08 -19.32
N ASN A 288 -4.40 8.69 -20.14
CA ASN A 288 -5.60 7.99 -19.69
C ASN A 288 -5.21 6.71 -18.95
N ASP A 289 -5.76 6.51 -17.75
CA ASP A 289 -5.47 5.35 -16.90
C ASP A 289 -6.75 4.66 -16.43
N GLU A 290 -7.18 3.65 -17.17
CA GLU A 290 -8.33 2.80 -16.78
C GLU A 290 -7.97 1.77 -15.71
N THR A 291 -6.68 1.57 -15.43
CA THR A 291 -6.18 0.50 -14.55
C THR A 291 -5.98 0.95 -13.10
N TYR A 292 -6.29 2.20 -12.79
CA TYR A 292 -6.08 2.79 -11.46
C TYR A 292 -4.65 2.61 -10.92
N SER A 293 -3.66 2.85 -11.78
CA SER A 293 -2.23 2.71 -11.50
C SER A 293 -1.71 3.62 -10.38
N PHE A 294 -2.49 4.62 -9.96
CA PHE A 294 -2.18 5.40 -8.75
C PHE A 294 -2.15 4.55 -7.48
N SER A 295 -2.75 3.35 -7.51
CA SER A 295 -2.67 2.36 -6.43
C SER A 295 -1.22 1.95 -6.09
N ASP A 296 -0.28 2.05 -7.03
CA ASP A 296 1.16 1.80 -6.79
C ASP A 296 1.78 2.77 -5.78
N VAL A 297 1.18 3.96 -5.59
CA VAL A 297 1.60 4.95 -4.59
C VAL A 297 0.90 4.70 -3.24
N LEU A 298 -0.06 3.80 -3.18
CA LEU A 298 -0.75 3.45 -1.95
C LEU A 298 -0.04 2.31 -1.24
N TYR A 299 -0.46 2.04 -0.01
CA TYR A 299 0.04 0.87 0.73
C TYR A 299 -0.45 -0.43 0.10
N TYR A 300 -1.62 -0.31 -0.54
CA TYR A 300 -2.30 -1.36 -1.26
C TYR A 300 -1.37 -2.00 -2.29
N GLY A 301 -1.37 -3.32 -2.39
CA GLY A 301 -0.48 -4.08 -3.28
C GLY A 301 0.84 -4.55 -2.64
N ASN A 302 1.17 -4.09 -1.43
CA ASN A 302 2.38 -4.52 -0.70
C ASN A 302 2.15 -5.74 0.22
N GLU A 303 1.03 -6.45 0.09
CA GLU A 303 0.64 -7.55 0.97
C GLU A 303 1.66 -8.69 0.94
N GLY A 304 2.26 -8.97 -0.22
CA GLY A 304 3.28 -10.00 -0.37
C GLY A 304 4.55 -9.71 0.43
N THR A 305 5.03 -8.46 0.37
CA THR A 305 6.22 -8.02 1.14
C THR A 305 5.97 -8.12 2.64
N LEU A 306 4.77 -7.75 3.10
CA LEU A 306 4.38 -7.86 4.50
C LEU A 306 4.27 -9.31 4.95
N LEU A 307 3.67 -10.17 4.13
CA LEU A 307 3.57 -11.60 4.41
C LEU A 307 4.97 -12.20 4.59
N ILE A 308 5.92 -11.89 3.71
CA ILE A 308 7.30 -12.35 3.81
C ILE A 308 7.94 -11.85 5.11
N PHE A 309 7.80 -10.57 5.43
CA PHE A 309 8.33 -9.97 6.64
C PHE A 309 7.78 -10.66 7.91
N ASP A 310 6.48 -10.86 7.99
CA ASP A 310 5.84 -11.52 9.13
C ASP A 310 6.21 -13.01 9.23
N THR A 311 6.37 -13.68 8.09
CA THR A 311 6.88 -15.07 8.03
C THR A 311 8.27 -15.16 8.64
N LEU A 312 9.18 -14.27 8.24
CA LEU A 312 10.55 -14.25 8.74
C LEU A 312 10.58 -13.97 10.25
N PHE A 313 9.84 -12.97 10.70
CA PHE A 313 9.81 -12.62 12.12
C PHE A 313 9.23 -13.76 12.96
N PHE A 314 8.13 -14.36 12.51
CA PHE A 314 7.56 -15.55 13.15
C PHE A 314 8.60 -16.67 13.27
N CYS A 315 9.32 -16.97 12.18
CA CYS A 315 10.35 -18.01 12.18
C CYS A 315 11.51 -17.70 13.13
N ILE A 316 11.94 -16.44 13.23
CA ILE A 316 12.99 -16.01 14.17
C ILE A 316 12.55 -16.25 15.61
N VAL A 317 11.35 -15.78 15.96
CA VAL A 317 10.84 -15.94 17.33
C VAL A 317 10.60 -17.41 17.65
N ASP A 318 10.13 -18.20 16.69
CA ASP A 318 9.94 -19.64 16.87
C ASP A 318 11.28 -20.37 17.09
N LEU A 319 12.32 -20.04 16.34
CA LEU A 319 13.65 -20.63 16.51
C LEU A 319 14.26 -20.31 17.90
N VAL A 320 14.05 -19.09 18.40
CA VAL A 320 14.54 -18.68 19.72
C VAL A 320 13.72 -19.27 20.86
N SER A 321 12.39 -19.21 20.76
CA SER A 321 11.47 -19.60 21.85
C SER A 321 11.13 -21.08 21.87
N GLN A 322 11.36 -21.78 20.76
CA GLN A 322 10.91 -23.15 20.52
C GLN A 322 9.40 -23.35 20.80
N ASN A 323 8.59 -22.29 20.64
CA ASN A 323 7.15 -22.31 20.91
C ASN A 323 6.36 -21.49 19.87
N PHE A 324 5.59 -22.20 19.02
CA PHE A 324 4.79 -21.59 17.95
C PHE A 324 3.74 -20.58 18.45
N VAL A 325 3.16 -20.81 19.63
CA VAL A 325 2.12 -19.90 20.17
C VAL A 325 2.76 -18.59 20.62
N PHE A 326 3.93 -18.67 21.27
CA PHE A 326 4.66 -17.49 21.67
C PHE A 326 5.14 -16.69 20.45
N ALA A 327 5.66 -17.39 19.42
CA ALA A 327 6.02 -16.77 18.16
C ALA A 327 4.84 -16.03 17.51
N ALA A 328 3.65 -16.65 17.46
CA ALA A 328 2.45 -16.01 16.92
C ALA A 328 2.03 -14.75 17.69
N ILE A 329 2.06 -14.79 19.03
CA ILE A 329 1.73 -13.62 19.88
C ILE A 329 2.74 -12.49 19.63
N MET A 330 4.03 -12.81 19.52
CA MET A 330 5.06 -11.80 19.25
C MET A 330 4.91 -11.20 17.86
N THR A 331 4.65 -12.01 16.82
CA THR A 331 4.37 -11.51 15.47
C THR A 331 3.16 -10.58 15.46
N TYR A 332 2.12 -10.90 16.23
CA TYR A 332 0.96 -10.01 16.39
C TYR A 332 1.33 -8.67 17.04
N ILE A 333 2.07 -8.69 18.15
CA ILE A 333 2.51 -7.45 18.82
C ILE A 333 3.36 -6.60 17.87
N GLN A 334 4.21 -7.23 17.07
CA GLN A 334 5.02 -6.57 16.05
C GLN A 334 4.15 -5.91 14.97
N GLN A 335 3.15 -6.61 14.44
CA GLN A 335 2.21 -6.04 13.46
C GLN A 335 1.45 -4.83 14.02
N GLU A 336 0.92 -4.93 15.25
CA GLU A 336 0.22 -3.85 15.93
C GLU A 336 1.11 -2.62 16.11
N PHE A 337 2.36 -2.84 16.53
CA PHE A 337 3.34 -1.77 16.66
C PHE A 337 3.60 -1.05 15.32
N PHE A 338 3.83 -1.80 14.23
CA PHE A 338 4.01 -1.21 12.91
C PHE A 338 2.75 -0.49 12.41
N ARG A 339 1.56 -1.03 12.70
CA ARG A 339 0.28 -0.39 12.37
C ARG A 339 0.16 0.97 13.05
N THR A 340 0.42 1.06 14.36
CA THR A 340 0.36 2.31 15.11
C THR A 340 1.36 3.33 14.61
N ILE A 341 2.62 2.93 14.39
CA ILE A 341 3.65 3.83 13.84
C ILE A 341 3.21 4.36 12.48
N ARG A 342 2.74 3.46 11.60
CA ARG A 342 2.34 3.85 10.25
C ARG A 342 1.16 4.80 10.28
N HIS A 343 0.12 4.56 11.09
CA HIS A 343 -0.99 5.51 11.24
C HIS A 343 -0.53 6.88 11.73
N ALA A 344 0.38 6.92 12.71
CA ALA A 344 0.91 8.17 13.22
C ALA A 344 1.68 8.93 12.14
N VAL A 345 2.59 8.26 11.43
CA VAL A 345 3.41 8.86 10.37
C VAL A 345 2.57 9.26 9.16
N ALA A 346 1.62 8.42 8.75
CA ALA A 346 0.76 8.67 7.59
C ALA A 346 -0.15 9.88 7.81
N ARG A 347 -0.78 10.02 8.98
CA ARG A 347 -1.60 11.20 9.30
C ARG A 347 -0.79 12.49 9.29
N LYS A 348 0.38 12.49 9.93
CA LYS A 348 1.29 13.65 9.93
C LYS A 348 1.73 14.04 8.52
N ASN A 349 2.10 13.04 7.72
CA ASN A 349 2.55 13.26 6.34
C ASN A 349 1.42 13.80 5.47
N LEU A 350 0.23 13.19 5.56
CA LEU A 350 -0.94 13.62 4.81
C LEU A 350 -1.30 15.06 5.16
N ALA A 351 -1.44 15.38 6.45
CA ALA A 351 -1.72 16.73 6.94
C ALA A 351 -0.70 17.76 6.41
N MET A 352 0.59 17.42 6.49
CA MET A 352 1.66 18.29 5.99
C MET A 352 1.59 18.49 4.47
N LYS A 353 1.24 17.46 3.70
CA LYS A 353 1.19 17.53 2.22
C LYS A 353 -0.08 18.18 1.69
N THR A 354 -1.22 17.95 2.33
CA THR A 354 -2.51 18.53 1.93
C THR A 354 -2.74 19.90 2.55
N LEU A 355 -1.86 20.33 3.48
CA LEU A 355 -1.99 21.58 4.25
C LEU A 355 -3.28 21.62 5.10
N ILE A 356 -3.82 20.44 5.41
CA ILE A 356 -5.00 20.26 6.26
C ILE A 356 -4.51 19.94 7.68
N ASP A 357 -5.20 20.48 8.69
CA ASP A 357 -4.90 20.19 10.09
C ASP A 357 -5.13 18.69 10.40
N GLU A 358 -4.22 18.07 11.16
CA GLU A 358 -4.32 16.66 11.56
C GLU A 358 -5.64 16.32 12.24
N ARG A 359 -6.28 17.29 12.91
CA ARG A 359 -7.59 17.11 13.58
C ARG A 359 -8.74 16.81 12.63
N PHE A 360 -8.61 17.16 11.35
CA PHE A 360 -9.61 16.86 10.33
C PHE A 360 -9.40 15.49 9.66
N LEU A 361 -8.28 14.82 9.96
CA LEU A 361 -8.01 13.46 9.49
C LEU A 361 -8.58 12.45 10.50
N LEU A 362 -9.86 12.13 10.33
CA LEU A 362 -10.60 11.16 11.15
C LEU A 362 -10.06 9.73 11.00
#